data_AF-A0A5P2HGD4-F1
#
_entry.id   AF-A0A5P2HGD4-F1
#
_cell.length_a   1.000
_cell.length_b   1.000
_cell.length_c   1.000
_cell.angle_alpha   90.00
_cell.angle_beta   90.00
_cell.angle_gamma   90.00
#
_symmetry.space_group_name_H-M   'P 1'
#
loop_
_entity.id
_entity.type
_entity.pdbx_description
1 polymer ?
#
loop_
_entity_poly.entity_id
_entity_poly.type
_entity_poly.pdbx_seq_one_letter_code
_entity_poly.pdbx_strand_id
1 'polypeptide(L)' 'MRLIGRPGHVPPHAHLVKSATLPTASQGSAHLYQCERCRQAIVLVADEDDGADHWKRVST' A
#
# COMPACT_ATOMS: atom_id res chain seq x y z
N MET A 1 -15.83 0.81 18.91
CA MET A 1 -14.98 1.87 18.33
C MET A 1 -14.78 1.58 16.86
N ARG A 2 -15.23 2.46 15.96
CA ARG A 2 -15.18 2.26 14.51
C ARG A 2 -13.98 3.02 13.96
N LEU A 3 -12.83 2.35 13.89
CA LEU A 3 -11.64 2.91 13.27
C LEU A 3 -11.83 2.90 11.74
N ILE A 4 -12.18 4.06 11.18
CA ILE A 4 -12.26 4.29 9.74
C ILE A 4 -10.83 4.59 9.24
N GLY A 5 -9.98 3.56 9.18
CA GLY A 5 -8.62 3.62 8.64
C GLY A 5 -7.61 4.42 9.48
N ARG A 6 -6.37 3.92 9.59
CA ARG A 6 -5.25 4.73 10.09
C ARG A 6 -5.01 5.89 9.10
N PRO A 7 -4.74 7.12 9.56
CA PRO A 7 -4.37 8.23 8.68
C PRO A 7 -3.13 7.82 7.87
N GLY A 8 -3.31 7.60 6.57
CA GLY A 8 -2.30 6.98 5.69
C GLY A 8 -2.86 5.87 4.79
N HIS A 9 -4.00 5.27 5.16
CA HIS A 9 -4.62 4.17 4.41
C HIS A 9 -5.50 4.61 3.23
N VAL A 10 -5.63 5.93 2.97
CA VAL A 10 -6.42 6.41 1.83
C VAL A 10 -5.58 6.22 0.56
N PRO A 11 -6.03 5.37 -0.38
CA PRO A 11 -5.29 5.14 -1.60
C PRO A 11 -5.20 6.44 -2.42
N PRO A 12 -4.03 6.77 -3.00
CA PRO A 12 -3.86 7.97 -3.83
C PRO A 12 -4.60 7.88 -5.17
N HIS A 13 -5.22 6.74 -5.47
CA HIS A 13 -5.90 6.49 -6.73
C HIS A 13 -7.16 5.63 -6.52
N ALA A 14 -8.30 6.08 -7.06
CA ALA A 14 -9.64 5.55 -6.74
C ALA A 14 -9.93 4.12 -7.25
N HIS A 15 -9.12 3.61 -8.17
CA HIS A 15 -9.28 2.28 -8.79
C HIS A 15 -8.09 1.35 -8.54
N LEU A 16 -7.43 1.48 -7.39
CA LEU A 16 -6.36 0.56 -6.99
C LEU A 16 -6.94 -0.75 -6.48
N VAL A 17 -6.55 -1.86 -7.11
CA VAL A 17 -6.83 -3.22 -6.65
C VAL A 17 -5.55 -3.89 -6.18
N LYS A 18 -5.65 -4.68 -5.10
CA LYS A 18 -4.51 -5.41 -4.55
C LYS A 18 -4.12 -6.52 -5.52
N SER A 19 -2.88 -6.47 -6.02
CA SER A 19 -2.34 -7.42 -6.99
C SER A 19 -1.47 -8.49 -6.33
N ALA A 20 -0.63 -8.11 -5.36
CA ALA A 20 0.25 -9.05 -4.66
C ALA A 20 0.58 -8.58 -3.23
N THR A 21 1.01 -9.51 -2.39
CA THR A 21 1.68 -9.21 -1.12
C THR A 21 3.12 -9.67 -1.23
N LEU A 22 4.05 -8.78 -0.94
CA LEU A 22 5.48 -8.99 -0.99
C LEU A 22 6.00 -9.01 0.46
N PRO A 23 6.77 -10.03 0.85
CA PRO A 23 7.48 -9.99 2.12
C PRO A 23 8.55 -8.90 2.06
N THR A 24 8.66 -8.08 3.09
CA THR A 24 9.79 -7.14 3.22
C THR A 24 10.91 -7.75 4.06
N ALA A 25 12.15 -7.29 3.84
CA ALA A 25 13.31 -7.80 4.56
C ALA A 25 13.30 -7.43 6.05
N SER A 26 12.69 -6.30 6.41
CA SER A 26 12.31 -5.96 7.79
C SER A 26 10.92 -6.53 8.05
N GLN A 27 10.67 -7.06 9.25
CA GLN A 27 9.40 -7.65 9.73
C GLN A 27 8.20 -6.75 9.38
N GLY A 28 7.68 -6.89 8.16
CA GLY A 28 6.85 -5.90 7.51
C GLY A 28 6.24 -6.51 6.27
N SER A 29 5.16 -5.90 5.80
CA SER A 29 4.42 -6.37 4.64
C SER A 29 4.31 -5.26 3.61
N ALA A 30 4.70 -5.56 2.37
CA ALA A 30 4.45 -4.69 1.25
C ALA A 30 3.24 -5.22 0.46
N HIS A 31 2.27 -4.37 0.17
CA HIS A 31 1.13 -4.71 -0.66
C HIS A 31 1.21 -3.95 -1.98
N LEU A 32 1.34 -4.69 -3.08
CA LEU A 32 1.30 -4.12 -4.42
C LEU A 32 -0.14 -3.91 -4.85
N TYR A 33 -0.45 -2.69 -5.26
CA TYR A 33 -1.71 -2.31 -5.87
C TYR A 33 -1.48 -1.89 -7.31
N GLN A 34 -2.39 -2.33 -8.18
CA GLN A 34 -2.42 -1.92 -9.57
C GLN A 34 -3.74 -1.25 -9.89
N CYS A 35 -3.68 -0.22 -10.71
CA CYS A 35 -4.84 0.50 -11.19
C CYS A 35 -5.41 -0.19 -12.42
N GLU A 36 -6.66 -0.65 -12.36
CA GLU A 36 -7.29 -1.36 -13.48
C GLU A 36 -7.56 -0.47 -14.71
N ARG A 37 -7.58 0.86 -14.52
CA ARG A 37 -7.87 1.83 -15.60
C ARG A 37 -6.61 2.43 -16.21
N CYS A 38 -5.68 2.83 -15.37
CA CYS A 38 -4.52 3.64 -15.70
C CYS A 38 -3.21 2.84 -15.71
N ARG A 39 -3.27 1.57 -15.28
CA ARG A 39 -2.12 0.66 -15.16
C ARG A 39 -0.97 1.18 -14.28
N GLN A 40 -1.25 2.17 -13.43
CA GLN A 40 -0.29 2.62 -12.41
C GLN A 40 -0.13 1.56 -11.33
N ALA A 41 1.11 1.32 -10.92
CA ALA A 41 1.47 0.41 -9.83
C ALA A 41 1.98 1.22 -8.63
N ILE A 42 1.44 0.93 -7.45
CA ILE A 42 1.79 1.60 -6.20
C ILE A 42 1.89 0.54 -5.11
N VAL A 43 2.88 0.66 -4.24
CA VAL A 43 3.10 -0.23 -3.10
C VAL A 43 2.72 0.49 -1.82
N LEU A 44 1.93 -0.16 -0.98
CA LEU A 44 1.75 0.20 0.42
C LEU A 44 2.76 -0.58 1.23
N VAL A 45 3.68 0.11 1.90
CA VAL A 45 4.59 -0.53 2.86
C VAL A 45 3.98 -0.37 4.24
N ALA A 46 3.59 -1.50 4.84
CA ALA A 46 3.18 -1.60 6.23
C ALA A 46 4.39 -2.06 7.05
N ASP A 47 4.93 -1.15 7.84
CA ASP A 47 6.00 -1.43 8.77
C ASP A 47 5.38 -1.88 10.10
N GLU A 48 5.82 -3.01 10.66
CA GLU A 48 5.26 -3.50 11.94
C GLU A 48 5.79 -2.71 13.14
N ASP A 49 6.87 -1.95 12.98
CA ASP A 49 7.58 -1.25 14.06
C ASP A 49 7.09 0.21 14.19
N ASP A 50 5.79 0.39 14.46
CA ASP A 50 5.12 1.69 14.72
C ASP A 50 5.29 2.78 13.63
N GLY A 51 5.99 2.46 12.54
CA GLY A 51 6.22 3.32 11.39
C GLY A 51 4.91 3.53 10.64
N ALA A 52 4.58 4.78 10.34
CA ALA A 52 3.40 5.11 9.56
C ALA A 52 3.44 4.38 8.20
N ASP A 53 2.34 3.69 7.87
CA ASP A 53 2.13 3.09 6.56
C ASP A 53 2.32 4.17 5.49
N HIS A 54 3.10 3.86 4.45
CA HIS A 54 3.38 4.84 3.40
C HIS A 54 3.25 4.24 2.00
N TRP A 55 2.71 5.04 1.09
CA TRP A 55 2.55 4.70 -0.32
C TRP A 55 3.81 5.07 -1.11
N LYS A 56 4.32 4.14 -1.90
CA LYS A 56 5.43 4.34 -2.84
C LYS A 56 4.99 4.01 -4.25
N ARG A 57 5.25 4.90 -5.21
CA ARG A 57 5.07 4.58 -6.63
C ARG A 57 6.13 3.55 -7.04
N VAL A 58 5.70 2.57 -7.82
CA VAL A 58 6.63 1.65 -8.48
C VAL A 58 7.00 2.28 -9.81
N SER A 59 8.19 2.86 -9.89
CA SER A 59 8.79 3.20 -11.18
C SER A 59 9.37 1.90 -11.74
N THR A 60 8.78 1.38 -12.81
CA THR A 60 9.39 0.31 -13.63
C THR A 60 10.64 0.84 -14.32
#